data_AF-A0A2E4KS49-F1
#
_entry.id   AF-A0A2E4KS49-F1
#
_cell.length_a   1.000
_cell.length_b   1.000
_cell.length_c   1.000
_cell.angle_alpha   90.00
_cell.angle_beta   90.00
_cell.angle_gamma   90.00
#
_symmetry.space_group_name_H-M   'P 1'
#
loop_
_entity.id
_entity.type
_entity.pdbx_description
1 polymer ?
#
loop_
_entity_poly.entity_id
_entity_poly.type
_entity_poly.pdbx_seq_one_letter_code
_entity_poly.pdbx_strand_id
1 'polypeptide(L)'
;MVTDFDTALSILENRTRRSILEHLVREAHYPLQLADLLGVSQQAIMKHLKVLEDAGFVVSEKVPSEKGGPPKRIYAITQSFSLRLDLGPDLFRAEHRQLPQGGPTRLSSRLPEDALSVAERVGTRRRLPMAEALTLLSELNDELDRLDAERDALIALHQQIKQKASRVVDDTFDVYEERQLAHVLLEAPRRPVDLDQFCAGMQIQPQRAEEMMDTLRGVMMRQIGAETGTIIATSDDRLLPWWLAKADPK
;
A
#
# COMPACT_ATOMS: atom_id res chain seq x y z
N MET A 1 -1.58 -17.49 -7.44
CA MET A 1 -0.55 -16.49 -7.77
C MET A 1 -1.04 -15.15 -7.26
N VAL A 2 -0.20 -14.41 -6.55
CA VAL A 2 -0.54 -13.05 -6.10
C VAL A 2 -0.43 -12.14 -7.32
N THR A 3 -1.51 -11.47 -7.71
CA THR A 3 -1.50 -10.50 -8.81
C THR A 3 -0.52 -9.36 -8.48
N ASP A 4 0.35 -8.94 -9.38
CA ASP A 4 1.21 -7.77 -9.14
C ASP A 4 0.43 -6.44 -9.21
N PHE A 5 1.04 -5.34 -8.74
CA PHE A 5 0.40 -4.02 -8.66
C PHE A 5 -0.03 -3.49 -10.05
N ASP A 6 0.85 -3.61 -11.05
CA ASP A 6 0.61 -3.08 -12.40
C ASP A 6 -0.50 -3.84 -13.12
N THR A 7 -0.49 -5.16 -12.99
CA THR A 7 -1.56 -6.05 -13.46
C THR A 7 -2.87 -5.71 -12.77
N ALA A 8 -2.87 -5.52 -11.45
CA ALA A 8 -4.08 -5.15 -10.72
C ALA A 8 -4.65 -3.82 -11.22
N LEU A 9 -3.80 -2.81 -11.45
CA LEU A 9 -4.22 -1.51 -11.97
C LEU A 9 -4.77 -1.62 -13.39
N SER A 10 -4.09 -2.34 -14.28
CA SER A 10 -4.56 -2.57 -15.67
C SER A 10 -5.91 -3.28 -15.72
N ILE A 11 -6.12 -4.27 -14.84
CA ILE A 11 -7.40 -4.95 -14.72
C ILE A 11 -8.49 -4.00 -14.21
N LEU A 12 -8.21 -3.24 -13.16
CA LEU A 12 -9.20 -2.36 -12.52
C LEU A 12 -9.49 -1.07 -13.29
N GLU A 13 -8.63 -0.68 -14.24
CA GLU A 13 -8.84 0.49 -15.11
C GLU A 13 -10.20 0.45 -15.82
N ASN A 14 -10.58 -0.72 -16.35
CA ASN A 14 -11.81 -0.88 -17.12
C ASN A 14 -13.05 -0.95 -16.21
N ARG A 15 -14.01 -0.06 -16.47
CA ARG A 15 -15.26 0.02 -15.72
C ARG A 15 -16.09 -1.28 -15.76
N THR A 16 -16.21 -1.94 -16.91
CA THR A 16 -16.98 -3.20 -17.01
C THR A 16 -16.35 -4.30 -16.16
N ARG A 17 -15.01 -4.39 -16.10
CA ARG A 17 -14.33 -5.34 -15.20
C ARG A 17 -14.61 -5.02 -13.73
N ARG A 18 -14.57 -3.75 -13.33
CA ARG A 18 -14.97 -3.33 -11.97
C ARG A 18 -16.42 -3.70 -11.66
N SER A 19 -17.35 -3.41 -12.56
CA SER A 19 -18.76 -3.74 -12.36
C SER A 19 -19.02 -5.24 -12.33
N ILE A 20 -18.29 -6.06 -13.10
CA ILE A 20 -18.33 -7.53 -12.97
C ILE A 20 -17.89 -7.94 -11.56
N LEU A 21 -16.74 -7.43 -11.09
CA LEU A 21 -16.25 -7.75 -9.75
C LEU A 21 -17.24 -7.32 -8.65
N GLU A 22 -17.83 -6.13 -8.74
CA GLU A 22 -18.86 -5.64 -7.79
C GLU A 22 -20.04 -6.61 -7.65
N HIS A 23 -20.47 -7.26 -8.73
CA HIS A 23 -21.54 -8.26 -8.68
C HIS A 23 -21.03 -9.60 -8.12
N LEU A 24 -19.84 -10.03 -8.52
CA LEU A 24 -19.23 -11.28 -8.06
C LEU A 24 -18.81 -11.28 -6.59
N VAL A 25 -18.64 -10.10 -5.96
CA VAL A 25 -18.44 -9.98 -4.50
C VAL A 25 -19.69 -10.45 -3.73
N ARG A 26 -20.89 -10.23 -4.29
CA ARG A 26 -22.16 -10.52 -3.60
C ARG A 26 -22.59 -11.97 -3.77
N GLU A 27 -22.52 -12.47 -5.00
CA GLU A 27 -22.88 -13.85 -5.34
C GLU A 27 -22.19 -14.31 -6.62
N ALA A 28 -22.02 -15.63 -6.75
CA ALA A 28 -21.47 -16.22 -7.96
C ALA A 28 -22.47 -16.12 -9.12
N HIS A 29 -22.02 -15.64 -10.28
CA HIS A 29 -22.89 -15.43 -11.45
C HIS A 29 -22.42 -16.21 -12.67
N TYR A 30 -23.36 -16.60 -13.53
CA TYR A 30 -23.03 -17.06 -14.89
C TYR A 30 -22.99 -15.87 -15.89
N PRO A 31 -22.28 -15.98 -17.03
CA PRO A 31 -22.05 -14.86 -17.95
C PRO A 31 -23.30 -14.15 -18.45
N LEU A 32 -24.39 -14.88 -18.67
CA LEU A 32 -25.65 -14.29 -19.14
C LEU A 32 -26.31 -13.40 -18.07
N GLN A 33 -26.28 -13.78 -16.79
CA GLN A 33 -26.78 -12.88 -15.72
C GLN A 33 -25.99 -11.58 -15.68
N LEU A 34 -24.66 -11.66 -15.75
CA LEU A 34 -23.82 -10.47 -15.76
C LEU A 34 -24.08 -9.60 -17.00
N ALA A 35 -24.36 -10.22 -18.14
CA ALA A 35 -24.73 -9.51 -19.36
C ALA A 35 -26.04 -8.71 -19.18
N ASP A 36 -27.06 -9.34 -18.60
CA ASP A 36 -28.36 -8.73 -18.35
C ASP A 36 -28.26 -7.62 -17.28
N LEU A 37 -27.55 -7.87 -16.19
CA LEU A 37 -27.36 -6.91 -15.07
C LEU A 37 -26.56 -5.68 -15.49
N LEU A 38 -25.55 -5.86 -16.34
CA LEU A 38 -24.65 -4.78 -16.75
C LEU A 38 -25.07 -4.10 -18.06
N GLY A 39 -26.07 -4.63 -18.76
CA GLY A 39 -26.48 -4.14 -20.07
C GLY A 39 -25.39 -4.27 -21.14
N VAL A 40 -24.55 -5.31 -21.04
CA VAL A 40 -23.40 -5.56 -21.91
C VAL A 40 -23.59 -6.90 -22.62
N SER A 41 -23.16 -7.03 -23.88
CA SER A 41 -23.27 -8.30 -24.60
C SER A 41 -22.57 -9.45 -23.86
N GLN A 42 -23.19 -10.64 -23.90
CA GLN A 42 -22.61 -11.84 -23.27
C GLN A 42 -21.20 -12.15 -23.78
N GLN A 43 -20.92 -11.90 -25.06
CA GLN A 43 -19.59 -12.11 -25.64
C GLN A 43 -18.55 -11.16 -25.01
N ALA A 44 -18.90 -9.90 -24.79
CA ALA A 44 -18.02 -8.94 -24.12
C ALA A 44 -17.79 -9.32 -22.65
N ILE A 45 -18.84 -9.74 -21.94
CA ILE A 45 -18.71 -10.28 -20.56
C ILE A 45 -17.77 -11.47 -20.53
N MET A 46 -17.91 -12.43 -21.44
CA MET A 46 -17.02 -13.59 -21.51
C MET A 46 -15.56 -13.18 -21.75
N LYS A 47 -15.30 -12.18 -22.59
CA LYS A 47 -13.96 -11.64 -22.83
C LYS A 47 -13.38 -11.04 -21.54
N HIS A 48 -14.17 -10.25 -20.80
CA HIS A 48 -13.74 -9.68 -19.52
C HIS A 48 -13.50 -10.74 -18.45
N LEU A 49 -14.39 -11.72 -18.32
CA LEU A 49 -14.24 -12.83 -17.36
C LEU A 49 -12.99 -13.65 -17.63
N LYS A 50 -12.65 -13.90 -18.90
CA LYS A 50 -11.40 -14.57 -19.26
C LYS A 50 -10.17 -13.78 -18.79
N VAL A 51 -10.14 -12.47 -19.04
CA VAL A 51 -9.05 -11.59 -18.58
C VAL A 51 -8.95 -11.57 -17.05
N LEU A 52 -10.08 -11.54 -16.35
CA LEU A 52 -10.13 -11.60 -14.88
C LEU A 52 -9.65 -12.96 -14.34
N GLU A 53 -10.00 -14.05 -15.02
CA GLU A 53 -9.60 -15.41 -14.65
C GLU A 53 -8.10 -15.63 -14.87
N ASP A 54 -7.58 -15.21 -16.02
CA ASP A 54 -6.16 -15.27 -16.35
C ASP A 54 -5.31 -14.45 -15.35
N ALA A 55 -5.83 -13.31 -14.88
CA ALA A 55 -5.20 -12.47 -13.85
C ALA A 55 -5.43 -12.95 -12.41
N GLY A 56 -6.20 -14.03 -12.21
CA GLY A 56 -6.46 -14.64 -10.90
C GLY A 56 -7.48 -13.92 -10.01
N PHE A 57 -8.20 -12.91 -10.53
CA PHE A 57 -9.24 -12.19 -9.79
C PHE A 57 -10.50 -13.03 -9.57
N VAL A 58 -10.81 -13.90 -10.53
CA VAL A 58 -11.96 -14.80 -10.48
C VAL A 58 -11.53 -16.22 -10.78
N VAL A 59 -12.26 -17.18 -10.23
CA VAL A 59 -12.24 -18.57 -10.69
C VAL A 59 -13.58 -18.92 -11.26
N SER A 60 -13.60 -20.02 -12.01
CA SER A 60 -14.83 -20.57 -12.54
C SER A 60 -15.01 -22.03 -12.16
N GLU A 61 -16.27 -22.39 -11.97
CA GLU A 61 -16.68 -23.75 -11.65
C GLU A 61 -17.84 -24.17 -12.56
N LYS A 62 -17.88 -25.45 -12.93
CA LYS A 62 -19.02 -26.04 -13.63
C LYS A 62 -20.00 -26.58 -12.63
N VAL A 63 -21.17 -25.96 -12.55
CA VAL A 63 -22.28 -26.41 -11.72
C VAL A 63 -23.35 -27.13 -12.55
N PRO A 64 -23.93 -28.24 -12.05
CA PRO A 64 -25.07 -28.88 -12.68
C PRO A 64 -26.24 -27.90 -12.83
N SER A 65 -26.97 -27.99 -13.94
CA SER A 65 -28.15 -27.16 -14.11
C SER A 65 -29.32 -27.73 -13.30
N GLU A 66 -29.96 -26.89 -12.48
CA GLU A 66 -31.15 -27.28 -11.70
C GLU A 66 -32.31 -27.79 -12.56
N LYS A 67 -32.39 -27.38 -13.84
CA LYS A 67 -33.47 -27.72 -14.77
C LYS A 67 -33.10 -28.82 -15.78
N GLY A 68 -32.07 -29.62 -15.49
CA GLY A 68 -31.64 -30.71 -16.38
C GLY A 68 -30.98 -30.26 -17.70
N GLY A 69 -30.62 -28.97 -17.81
CA GLY A 69 -29.87 -28.44 -18.94
C GLY A 69 -28.36 -28.75 -18.85
N PRO A 70 -27.59 -28.37 -19.88
CA PRO A 70 -26.13 -28.51 -19.85
C PRO A 70 -25.53 -27.75 -18.65
N PRO A 71 -24.42 -28.25 -18.07
CA PRO A 71 -23.78 -27.65 -16.91
C PRO A 71 -23.39 -26.21 -17.19
N LYS A 72 -23.66 -25.32 -16.22
CA LYS A 72 -23.38 -23.89 -16.32
C LYS A 72 -22.03 -23.57 -15.69
N ARG A 73 -21.29 -22.67 -16.31
CA ARG A 73 -20.06 -22.12 -15.74
C ARG A 73 -20.40 -20.88 -14.92
N ILE A 74 -20.16 -20.94 -13.61
CA ILE A 74 -20.28 -19.80 -12.69
C ILE A 74 -18.90 -19.23 -12.40
N TYR A 75 -18.84 -17.95 -12.06
CA TYR A 75 -17.62 -17.26 -11.68
C TYR A 75 -17.74 -16.71 -10.26
N ALA A 76 -16.64 -16.71 -9.51
CA ALA A 76 -16.56 -16.19 -8.14
C ALA A 76 -15.18 -15.59 -7.87
N ILE A 77 -15.07 -14.66 -6.91
CA ILE A 77 -13.80 -14.04 -6.52
C ILE A 77 -12.99 -14.97 -5.62
N THR A 78 -11.68 -15.00 -5.81
CA THR A 78 -10.78 -15.88 -5.05
C THR A 78 -9.67 -15.19 -4.26
N GLN A 79 -9.50 -13.88 -4.45
CA GLN A 79 -8.41 -13.15 -3.83
C GLN A 79 -8.93 -11.96 -3.01
N SER A 80 -8.27 -11.70 -1.88
CA SER A 80 -8.50 -10.55 -1.01
C SER A 80 -7.20 -9.76 -0.89
N PHE A 81 -7.14 -8.61 -1.54
CA PHE A 81 -5.96 -7.74 -1.54
C PHE A 81 -6.36 -6.28 -1.37
N SER A 82 -5.40 -5.45 -0.98
CA SER A 82 -5.52 -4.00 -0.84
C SER A 82 -4.52 -3.33 -1.76
N LEU A 83 -5.02 -2.42 -2.58
CA LEU A 83 -4.26 -1.49 -3.39
C LEU A 83 -4.35 -0.11 -2.73
N ARG A 84 -3.22 0.55 -2.46
CA ARG A 84 -3.20 1.96 -2.03
C ARG A 84 -2.31 2.76 -2.96
N LEU A 85 -2.79 3.95 -3.33
CA LEU A 85 -2.07 4.90 -4.16
C LEU A 85 -2.26 6.29 -3.53
N ASP A 86 -1.17 6.88 -3.05
CA ASP A 86 -1.14 8.26 -2.56
C ASP A 86 -0.34 9.12 -3.53
N LEU A 87 -0.89 10.27 -3.90
CA LEU A 87 -0.30 11.23 -4.82
C LEU A 87 -0.39 12.64 -4.24
N GLY A 88 0.71 13.37 -4.23
CA GLY A 88 0.78 14.78 -3.84
C GLY A 88 2.13 15.41 -4.22
N PRO A 89 2.33 16.71 -3.95
CA PRO A 89 3.64 17.34 -4.11
C PRO A 89 4.66 16.58 -3.28
N ASP A 90 5.68 16.04 -3.95
CA ASP A 90 6.71 15.19 -3.35
C ASP A 90 6.21 13.89 -2.68
N LEU A 91 4.97 13.45 -2.96
CA LEU A 91 4.42 12.20 -2.48
C LEU A 91 3.97 11.33 -3.65
N PHE A 92 4.66 10.21 -3.83
CA PHE A 92 4.19 9.11 -4.66
C PHE A 92 4.38 7.81 -3.88
N ARG A 93 3.28 7.21 -3.44
CA ARG A 93 3.31 5.94 -2.70
C ARG A 93 2.32 4.96 -3.32
N ALA A 94 2.85 3.88 -3.87
CA ALA A 94 2.07 2.78 -4.42
C ALA A 94 2.34 1.52 -3.58
N GLU A 95 1.29 0.96 -2.99
CA GLU A 95 1.36 -0.28 -2.22
C GLU A 95 0.38 -1.31 -2.74
N HIS A 96 0.86 -2.55 -2.83
CA HIS A 96 0.02 -3.72 -2.99
C HIS A 96 0.31 -4.70 -1.84
N ARG A 97 -0.74 -5.06 -1.09
CA ARG A 97 -0.64 -6.07 -0.02
C ARG A 97 -1.81 -7.04 -0.05
N GLN A 98 -1.54 -8.29 0.29
CA GLN A 98 -2.58 -9.26 0.59
C GLN A 98 -3.24 -8.90 1.92
N LEU A 99 -4.56 -9.05 1.99
CA LEU A 99 -5.27 -8.88 3.24
C LEU A 99 -4.94 -10.06 4.19
N PRO A 100 -4.79 -9.80 5.50
CA PRO A 100 -4.50 -10.86 6.45
C PRO A 100 -5.62 -11.91 6.41
N GLN A 101 -5.24 -13.17 6.24
CA GLN A 101 -6.18 -14.28 6.27
C GLN A 101 -6.42 -14.75 7.70
N GLY A 102 -7.66 -15.12 8.01
CA GLY A 102 -8.02 -15.74 9.29
C GLY A 102 -9.39 -15.29 9.79
N GLY A 103 -9.93 -16.06 10.74
CA GLY A 103 -11.13 -15.66 11.47
C GLY A 103 -10.84 -14.56 12.50
N PRO A 104 -11.87 -14.08 13.21
CA PRO A 104 -11.80 -12.95 14.13
C PRO A 104 -10.65 -13.05 15.16
N THR A 105 -10.40 -14.25 15.70
CA THR A 105 -9.34 -14.51 16.69
C THR A 105 -7.91 -14.28 16.16
N ARG A 106 -7.67 -14.51 14.87
CA ARG A 106 -6.35 -14.23 14.28
C ARG A 106 -6.18 -12.74 13.99
N LEU A 107 -7.27 -12.08 13.65
CA LEU A 107 -7.29 -10.67 13.30
C LEU A 107 -7.18 -9.77 14.54
N SER A 108 -7.70 -10.21 15.69
CA SER A 108 -7.69 -9.42 16.93
C SER A 108 -6.31 -8.94 17.36
N SER A 109 -5.24 -9.71 17.08
CA SER A 109 -3.86 -9.27 17.38
C SER A 109 -3.37 -8.07 16.57
N ARG A 110 -4.11 -7.65 15.54
CA ARG A 110 -3.78 -6.53 14.65
C ARG A 110 -4.86 -5.44 14.61
N LEU A 111 -5.93 -5.62 15.38
CA LEU A 111 -7.02 -4.65 15.44
C LEU A 111 -6.69 -3.54 16.46
N PRO A 112 -7.16 -2.30 16.23
CA PRO A 112 -7.16 -1.28 17.27
C PRO A 112 -8.02 -1.71 18.45
N GLU A 113 -7.75 -1.14 19.63
CA GLU A 113 -8.46 -1.49 20.88
C GLU A 113 -9.99 -1.37 20.73
N ASP A 114 -10.45 -0.33 20.04
CA ASP A 114 -11.88 -0.04 19.83
C ASP A 114 -12.59 -1.14 19.00
N ALA A 115 -11.87 -1.79 18.08
CA ALA A 115 -12.41 -2.85 17.22
C ALA A 115 -12.33 -4.27 17.83
N LEU A 116 -11.64 -4.45 18.98
CA LEU A 116 -11.52 -5.76 19.63
C LEU A 116 -12.88 -6.30 20.07
N SER A 117 -13.76 -5.43 20.56
CA SER A 117 -15.12 -5.77 20.99
C SER A 117 -15.95 -6.41 19.88
N VAL A 118 -15.81 -5.91 18.64
CA VAL A 118 -16.45 -6.48 17.45
C VAL A 118 -15.90 -7.88 17.16
N ALA A 119 -14.58 -8.06 17.22
CA ALA A 119 -13.96 -9.36 16.97
C ALA A 119 -14.39 -10.44 17.97
N GLU A 120 -14.59 -10.08 19.24
CA GLU A 120 -15.10 -11.00 20.27
C GLU A 120 -16.56 -11.42 20.03
N ARG A 121 -17.42 -10.45 19.69
CA ARG A 121 -18.85 -10.68 19.38
C ARG A 121 -19.02 -11.60 18.16
N VAL A 122 -18.15 -11.46 17.16
CA VAL A 122 -18.17 -12.30 15.95
C VAL A 122 -17.49 -13.66 16.18
N GLY A 123 -16.35 -13.69 16.87
CA GLY A 123 -15.52 -14.89 17.02
C GLY A 123 -16.17 -16.05 17.77
N THR A 124 -17.18 -15.76 18.59
CA THR A 124 -17.87 -16.76 19.43
C THR A 124 -19.06 -17.44 18.75
N ARG A 125 -19.53 -16.95 17.58
CA ARG A 125 -20.82 -17.36 17.00
C ARG A 125 -20.70 -17.80 15.54
N ARG A 126 -21.40 -18.89 15.20
CA ARG A 126 -21.48 -19.40 13.81
C ARG A 126 -22.45 -18.62 12.93
N ARG A 127 -23.44 -17.93 13.52
CA ARG A 127 -24.44 -17.12 12.82
C ARG A 127 -24.70 -15.84 13.59
N LEU A 128 -24.95 -14.76 12.87
CA LEU A 128 -25.29 -13.45 13.41
C LEU A 128 -26.68 -13.04 12.91
N PRO A 129 -27.60 -12.59 13.78
CA PRO A 129 -28.84 -11.95 13.36
C PRO A 129 -28.55 -10.72 12.48
N MET A 130 -29.40 -10.48 11.47
CA MET A 130 -29.18 -9.39 10.50
C MET A 130 -29.01 -8.02 11.18
N ALA A 131 -29.86 -7.70 12.16
CA ALA A 131 -29.78 -6.44 12.89
C ALA A 131 -28.43 -6.26 13.61
N GLU A 132 -27.94 -7.32 14.27
CA GLU A 132 -26.63 -7.29 14.93
C GLU A 132 -25.49 -7.17 13.92
N ALA A 133 -25.57 -7.89 12.79
CA ALA A 133 -24.57 -7.80 11.73
C ALA A 133 -24.48 -6.37 11.15
N LEU A 134 -25.62 -5.70 10.94
CA LEU A 134 -25.65 -4.31 10.49
C LEU A 134 -24.99 -3.38 11.51
N THR A 135 -25.29 -3.53 12.80
CA THR A 135 -24.67 -2.72 13.86
C THR A 135 -23.16 -2.93 13.90
N LEU A 136 -22.69 -4.19 13.87
CA LEU A 136 -21.26 -4.51 13.87
C LEU A 136 -20.53 -3.97 12.63
N LEU A 137 -21.17 -4.02 11.46
CA LEU A 137 -20.61 -3.47 10.23
C LEU A 137 -20.53 -1.94 10.29
N SER A 138 -21.53 -1.27 10.85
CA SER A 138 -21.47 0.17 11.10
C SER A 138 -20.32 0.54 12.04
N GLU A 139 -20.20 -0.15 13.19
CA GLU A 139 -19.09 0.05 14.14
C GLU A 139 -17.71 -0.09 13.45
N LEU A 140 -17.54 -1.11 12.60
CA LEU A 140 -16.28 -1.29 11.85
C LEU A 140 -16.04 -0.23 10.78
N ASN A 141 -17.08 0.21 10.07
CA ASN A 141 -16.94 1.25 9.06
C ASN A 141 -16.55 2.58 9.70
N ASP A 142 -17.18 2.94 10.83
CA ASP A 142 -16.85 4.16 11.58
C ASP A 142 -15.40 4.13 12.10
N GLU A 143 -14.90 2.96 12.50
CA GLU A 143 -13.49 2.76 12.87
C GLU A 143 -12.55 2.93 11.67
N LEU A 144 -12.89 2.34 10.52
CA LEU A 144 -12.10 2.48 9.30
C LEU A 144 -12.03 3.93 8.84
N ASP A 145 -13.16 4.64 8.83
CA ASP A 145 -13.23 6.05 8.45
C ASP A 145 -12.38 6.94 9.39
N ARG A 146 -12.35 6.63 10.70
CA ARG A 146 -11.48 7.32 11.66
C ARG A 146 -10.00 7.08 11.37
N LEU A 147 -9.61 5.82 11.15
CA LEU A 147 -8.23 5.46 10.82
C LEU A 147 -7.78 6.08 9.51
N ASP A 148 -8.66 6.17 8.51
CA ASP A 148 -8.37 6.82 7.24
C ASP A 148 -8.18 8.34 7.43
N ALA A 149 -9.01 9.00 8.25
CA ALA A 149 -8.83 10.42 8.57
C ALA A 149 -7.51 10.70 9.33
N GLU A 150 -7.16 9.85 10.30
CA GLU A 150 -5.88 9.94 11.02
C GLU A 150 -4.68 9.72 10.09
N ARG A 151 -4.78 8.72 9.20
CA ARG A 151 -3.78 8.44 8.18
C ARG A 151 -3.60 9.64 7.25
N ASP A 152 -4.67 10.23 6.77
CA ASP A 152 -4.62 11.38 5.87
C ASP A 152 -3.95 12.58 6.54
N ALA A 153 -4.21 12.81 7.83
CA ALA A 153 -3.53 13.84 8.61
C ALA A 153 -2.00 13.57 8.73
N LEU A 154 -1.60 12.31 8.96
CA LEU A 154 -0.19 11.94 8.99
C LEU A 154 0.49 12.13 7.63
N ILE A 155 -0.20 11.79 6.55
CA ILE A 155 0.30 11.99 5.18
C ILE A 155 0.48 13.49 4.90
N ALA A 156 -0.49 14.32 5.27
CA ALA A 156 -0.39 15.77 5.12
C ALA A 156 0.78 16.36 5.92
N LEU A 157 0.97 15.92 7.18
CA LEU A 157 2.11 16.36 7.99
C LEU A 157 3.45 15.90 7.39
N HIS A 158 3.51 14.66 6.89
CA HIS A 158 4.69 14.13 6.20
C HIS A 158 5.07 15.00 4.99
N GLN A 159 4.08 15.39 4.17
CA GLN A 159 4.29 16.31 3.04
C GLN A 159 4.81 17.67 3.50
N GLN A 160 4.26 18.25 4.57
CA GLN A 160 4.73 19.53 5.11
C GLN A 160 6.20 19.46 5.58
N ILE A 161 6.58 18.37 6.24
CA ILE A 161 7.97 18.13 6.66
C ILE A 161 8.87 18.01 5.44
N LYS A 162 8.49 17.19 4.45
CA LYS A 162 9.27 17.00 3.21
C LYS A 162 9.45 18.32 2.45
N GLN A 163 8.41 19.15 2.35
CA GLN A 163 8.49 20.45 1.71
C GLN A 163 9.45 21.41 2.44
N LYS A 164 9.37 21.46 3.78
CA LYS A 164 10.29 22.29 4.59
C LYS A 164 11.73 21.79 4.46
N ALA A 165 11.94 20.48 4.53
CA ALA A 165 13.26 19.88 4.39
C ALA A 165 13.86 20.11 2.99
N SER A 166 13.04 20.03 1.94
CA SER A 166 13.48 20.29 0.56
C SER A 166 13.97 21.72 0.38
N ARG A 167 13.30 22.72 0.99
CA ARG A 167 13.77 24.11 0.98
C ARG A 167 15.13 24.25 1.68
N VAL A 168 15.30 23.60 2.83
CA VAL A 168 16.59 23.62 3.56
C VAL A 168 17.69 23.00 2.70
N VAL A 169 17.42 21.90 2.00
CA VAL A 169 18.37 21.28 1.07
C VAL A 169 18.75 22.25 -0.05
N ASP A 170 17.76 22.90 -0.67
CA ASP A 170 17.99 23.89 -1.72
C ASP A 170 18.82 25.11 -1.23
N ASP A 171 18.61 25.54 0.01
CA ASP A 171 19.36 26.66 0.61
C ASP A 171 20.77 26.26 1.09
N THR A 172 20.99 24.99 1.40
CA THR A 172 22.25 24.50 2.02
C THR A 172 23.27 24.02 0.99
N PHE A 173 22.81 23.42 -0.11
CA PHE A 173 23.69 22.80 -1.10
C PHE A 173 23.58 23.52 -2.45
N ASP A 174 24.66 24.16 -2.90
CA ASP A 174 24.70 24.83 -4.20
C ASP A 174 24.85 23.82 -5.36
N VAL A 175 25.57 22.71 -5.10
CA VAL A 175 25.88 21.69 -6.10
C VAL A 175 24.64 20.85 -6.39
N TYR A 176 24.28 20.74 -7.67
CA TYR A 176 23.11 19.98 -8.10
C TYR A 176 23.16 18.52 -7.63
N GLU A 177 24.32 17.88 -7.79
CA GLU A 177 24.48 16.47 -7.44
C GLU A 177 24.34 16.22 -5.92
N GLU A 178 24.84 17.13 -5.08
CA GLU A 178 24.68 17.06 -3.62
C GLU A 178 23.23 17.27 -3.19
N ARG A 179 22.50 18.20 -3.83
CA ARG A 179 21.06 18.38 -3.62
C ARG A 179 20.27 17.13 -3.97
N GLN A 180 20.55 16.51 -5.11
CA GLN A 180 19.87 15.28 -5.52
C GLN A 180 20.13 14.15 -4.52
N LEU A 181 21.37 13.99 -4.04
CA LEU A 181 21.73 13.02 -3.02
C LEU A 181 20.98 13.27 -1.70
N ALA A 182 20.85 14.54 -1.29
CA ALA A 182 20.08 14.93 -0.11
C ALA A 182 18.58 14.65 -0.26
N HIS A 183 17.99 14.90 -1.44
CA HIS A 183 16.60 14.54 -1.69
C HIS A 183 16.37 13.02 -1.61
N VAL A 184 17.28 12.21 -2.16
CA VAL A 184 17.21 10.74 -2.05
C VAL A 184 17.24 10.29 -0.58
N LEU A 185 18.06 10.93 0.26
CA LEU A 185 18.08 10.66 1.70
C LEU A 185 16.78 11.07 2.41
N LEU A 186 16.18 12.20 2.02
CA LEU A 186 14.91 12.66 2.58
C LEU A 186 13.73 11.76 2.20
N GLU A 187 13.80 11.04 1.07
CA GLU A 187 12.75 10.11 0.65
C GLU A 187 12.69 8.84 1.49
N ALA A 188 13.84 8.33 1.89
CA ALA A 188 13.91 7.18 2.77
C ALA A 188 14.94 7.43 3.88
N PRO A 189 14.62 8.30 4.86
CA PRO A 189 15.54 8.66 5.93
C PRO A 189 15.89 7.49 6.82
N ARG A 190 15.22 6.33 6.66
CA ARG A 190 15.49 5.08 7.35
C ARG A 190 15.95 3.92 6.45
N ARG A 191 16.37 4.18 5.22
CA ARG A 191 16.97 3.17 4.35
C ARG A 191 18.35 3.62 3.87
N PRO A 192 19.40 2.78 3.93
CA PRO A 192 20.70 3.18 3.41
C PRO A 192 20.58 3.48 1.92
N VAL A 193 21.24 4.53 1.48
CA VAL A 193 21.24 4.92 0.07
C VAL A 193 22.05 3.91 -0.72
N ASP A 194 21.47 3.44 -1.83
CA ASP A 194 22.19 2.65 -2.82
C ASP A 194 23.00 3.60 -3.71
N LEU A 195 24.28 3.78 -3.37
CA LEU A 195 25.16 4.70 -4.09
C LEU A 195 25.46 4.22 -5.51
N ASP A 196 25.45 2.91 -5.77
CA ASP A 196 25.66 2.36 -7.11
C ASP A 196 24.48 2.73 -8.02
N GLN A 197 23.25 2.56 -7.52
CA GLN A 197 22.04 2.97 -8.23
C GLN A 197 22.02 4.48 -8.48
N PHE A 198 22.40 5.27 -7.49
CA PHE A 198 22.49 6.73 -7.61
C PHE A 198 23.53 7.16 -8.65
N CYS A 199 24.73 6.57 -8.62
CA CYS A 199 25.80 6.86 -9.58
C CYS A 199 25.40 6.54 -11.01
N ALA A 200 24.75 5.38 -11.23
CA ALA A 200 24.24 4.98 -12.53
C ALA A 200 23.19 5.96 -13.06
N GLY A 201 22.29 6.44 -12.19
CA GLY A 201 21.25 7.41 -12.55
C GLY A 201 21.79 8.79 -12.92
N MET A 202 22.85 9.24 -12.25
CA MET A 202 23.44 10.56 -12.47
C MET A 202 24.67 10.58 -13.38
N GLN A 203 25.11 9.40 -13.87
CA GLN A 203 26.32 9.23 -14.67
C GLN A 203 27.59 9.81 -14.00
N ILE A 204 27.71 9.62 -12.69
CA ILE A 204 28.84 10.09 -11.87
C ILE A 204 29.74 8.92 -11.44
N GLN A 205 31.00 9.24 -11.12
CA GLN A 205 31.95 8.25 -10.61
C GLN A 205 31.64 7.94 -9.13
N PRO A 206 31.82 6.68 -8.67
CA PRO A 206 31.59 6.29 -7.28
C PRO A 206 32.35 7.13 -6.26
N GLN A 207 33.61 7.48 -6.56
CA GLN A 207 34.44 8.32 -5.68
C GLN A 207 33.78 9.68 -5.41
N ARG A 208 33.18 10.28 -6.44
CA ARG A 208 32.48 11.56 -6.31
C ARG A 208 31.20 11.43 -5.48
N ALA A 209 30.51 10.29 -5.53
CA ALA A 209 29.34 10.04 -4.69
C ALA A 209 29.73 9.85 -3.21
N GLU A 210 30.86 9.20 -2.94
CA GLU A 210 31.41 9.09 -1.58
C GLU A 210 31.77 10.47 -1.01
N GLU A 211 32.48 11.31 -1.78
CA GLU A 211 32.80 12.69 -1.40
C GLU A 211 31.54 13.51 -1.04
N MET A 212 30.49 13.42 -1.87
CA MET A 212 29.22 14.11 -1.60
C MET A 212 28.53 13.57 -0.34
N MET A 213 28.57 12.25 -0.12
CA MET A 213 28.02 11.64 1.10
C MET A 213 28.73 12.13 2.36
N ASP A 214 30.04 12.33 2.31
CA ASP A 214 30.80 12.82 3.45
C ASP A 214 30.58 14.31 3.72
N THR A 215 30.47 15.13 2.67
CA THR A 215 30.02 16.53 2.79
C THR A 215 28.65 16.59 3.48
N LEU A 216 27.70 15.79 3.01
CA LEU A 216 26.34 15.74 3.54
C LEU A 216 26.31 15.24 5.00
N ARG A 217 27.08 14.20 5.31
CA ARG A 217 27.28 13.71 6.69
C ARG A 217 27.79 14.83 7.60
N GLY A 218 28.79 15.58 7.14
CA GLY A 218 29.39 16.68 7.90
C GLY A 218 28.39 17.82 8.17
N VAL A 219 27.50 18.12 7.23
CA VAL A 219 26.41 19.09 7.43
C VAL A 219 25.40 18.58 8.47
N MET A 220 24.89 17.35 8.31
CA MET A 220 23.89 16.79 9.21
C MET A 220 24.41 16.64 10.65
N MET A 221 25.65 16.17 10.83
CA MET A 221 26.24 16.01 12.17
C MET A 221 26.41 17.35 12.89
N ARG A 222 26.78 18.41 12.16
CA ARG A 222 26.86 19.77 12.73
C ARG A 222 25.50 20.30 13.16
N GLN A 223 24.46 20.09 12.35
CA GLN A 223 23.09 20.49 12.69
C GLN A 223 22.56 19.74 13.93
N ILE A 224 22.72 18.41 13.98
CA ILE A 224 22.30 17.60 15.14
C ILE A 224 23.04 18.03 16.40
N GLY A 225 24.36 18.27 16.31
CA GLY A 225 25.15 18.73 17.45
C GLY A 225 24.69 20.09 17.98
N ALA A 226 24.34 21.02 17.08
CA ALA A 226 23.81 22.33 17.44
C ALA A 226 22.43 22.25 18.12
N GLU A 227 21.53 21.40 17.61
CA GLU A 227 20.17 21.24 18.16
C GLU A 227 20.15 20.52 19.51
N THR A 228 20.99 19.50 19.68
CA THR A 228 21.01 18.65 20.89
C THR A 228 21.96 19.17 21.98
N GLY A 229 22.67 20.27 21.73
CA GLY A 229 23.72 20.79 22.62
C GLY A 229 24.85 19.79 22.87
N THR A 230 25.03 18.81 21.98
CA THR A 230 25.94 17.69 22.16
C THR A 230 27.09 17.80 21.16
N ILE A 231 28.32 17.61 21.62
CA ILE A 231 29.49 17.59 20.74
C ILE A 231 29.62 16.19 20.13
N ILE A 232 29.39 16.08 18.82
CA ILE A 232 29.61 14.85 18.07
C ILE A 232 31.03 14.91 17.49
N ALA A 233 31.98 14.29 18.20
CA ALA A 233 33.35 14.12 17.71
C ALA A 233 33.47 12.78 16.99
N THR A 234 33.78 12.80 15.69
CA THR A 234 34.12 11.61 14.91
C THR A 234 35.52 11.77 14.33
N SER A 235 36.30 10.69 14.38
CA SER A 235 37.66 10.57 13.85
C SER A 235 37.67 9.31 12.97
N ASP A 236 37.82 9.45 11.64
CA ASP A 236 38.02 8.43 10.58
C ASP A 236 38.05 6.93 10.99
N ASP A 237 37.43 5.96 10.31
CA ASP A 237 36.88 5.94 8.93
C ASP A 237 35.67 4.95 8.77
N ARG A 238 35.22 4.22 9.80
CA ARG A 238 34.01 3.36 9.68
C ARG A 238 33.19 3.26 10.98
N LEU A 239 31.94 3.76 10.87
CA LEU A 239 30.79 3.76 11.81
C LEU A 239 30.72 5.02 12.70
N LEU A 240 29.68 5.87 12.62
CA LEU A 240 28.26 5.57 12.42
C LEU A 240 27.59 6.48 11.38
N PRO A 241 26.93 5.89 10.38
CA PRO A 241 25.79 6.50 9.71
C PRO A 241 24.84 5.49 9.05
N TRP A 242 23.68 5.30 9.65
CA TRP A 242 22.40 5.04 8.98
C TRP A 242 21.39 5.80 9.85
N TRP A 243 21.48 7.14 9.87
CA TRP A 243 20.67 8.04 10.73
C TRP A 243 20.70 7.72 12.26
N LEU A 244 21.78 7.10 12.75
CA LEU A 244 22.17 6.74 14.15
C LEU A 244 21.05 6.47 15.17
N ALA A 245 20.81 5.19 15.45
CA ALA A 245 19.58 4.65 16.02
C ALA A 245 19.47 4.55 17.56
N LYS A 246 18.21 4.57 18.05
CA LYS A 246 17.61 3.45 18.81
C LYS A 246 16.11 3.26 18.49
N ALA A 247 15.69 2.01 18.29
CA ALA A 247 14.34 1.49 18.58
C ALA A 247 14.57 0.26 19.49
N ASP A 248 14.09 0.21 20.74
CA ASP A 248 12.73 -0.20 21.12
C ASP A 248 12.40 0.26 22.56
N PRO A 249 11.11 0.44 22.91
CA PRO A 249 10.42 -0.69 23.54
C PRO A 249 9.02 -0.94 22.97
N LYS A 250 8.89 -2.10 22.32
CA LYS A 250 7.68 -2.90 22.06
C LYS A 250 6.52 -2.25 21.31
#